data_AF-A0A1V4A322-F1
#
_entry.id   AF-A0A1V4A322-F1
#
_cell.length_a   1.000
_cell.length_b   1.000
_cell.length_c   1.000
_cell.angle_alpha   90.00
_cell.angle_beta   90.00
_cell.angle_gamma   90.00
#
_symmetry.space_group_name_H-M   'P 1'
#
loop_
_entity.id
_entity.type
_entity.pdbx_description
1 polymer ?
#
loop_
_entity_poly.entity_id
_entity_poly.type
_entity_poly.pdbx_seq_one_letter_code
_entity_poly.pdbx_strand_id
1 'polypeptide(L)'
;MAEELRRALVLHTPGSRAALRGSLASGADDAYSDIDLVWTVPDASFESSVAGVADALAPVAPVESLRRDPDLARSAGRRLFFVTFEGLPLFWRLDLDIRTRSAGDDPEYGLDDPAGRDEEGWSPAASALANAVAAVKALLRDRPDTARALLERGLRRVGAPAGVTGRWREDVLRLAAAATDHEPGTAPLARRVARLAATACPEER
;
A
#
# COMPACT_ATOMS: atom_id res chain seq x y z
N MET A 1 -1.62 -3.88 16.81
CA MET A 1 -1.31 -3.06 15.62
C MET A 1 -2.53 -2.30 15.09
N ALA A 2 -3.46 -2.90 14.33
CA ALA A 2 -4.55 -2.16 13.67
C ALA A 2 -5.40 -1.29 14.63
N GLU A 3 -5.78 -1.82 15.80
CA GLU A 3 -6.51 -1.07 16.83
C GLU A 3 -5.65 0.01 17.51
N GLU A 4 -4.34 -0.16 17.59
CA GLU A 4 -3.44 0.87 18.13
C GLU A 4 -3.29 2.02 17.13
N LEU A 5 -3.15 1.72 15.83
CA LEU A 5 -3.14 2.72 14.75
C LEU A 5 -4.45 3.52 14.77
N ARG A 6 -5.60 2.84 14.86
CA ARG A 6 -6.91 3.49 14.96
C ARG A 6 -7.01 4.46 16.13
N ARG A 7 -6.54 4.04 17.32
CA ARG A 7 -6.51 4.89 18.51
C ARG A 7 -5.56 6.07 18.35
N ALA A 8 -4.36 5.84 17.80
CA ALA A 8 -3.38 6.90 17.60
C ALA A 8 -3.88 8.00 16.65
N LEU A 9 -4.53 7.62 15.53
CA LEU A 9 -5.16 8.56 14.60
C LEU A 9 -6.23 9.43 15.29
N VAL A 10 -7.11 8.82 16.09
CA VAL A 10 -8.16 9.54 16.81
C VAL A 10 -7.60 10.48 17.88
N LEU A 11 -6.53 10.06 18.57
CA LEU A 11 -5.84 10.91 19.56
C LEU A 11 -5.12 12.08 18.89
N HIS A 12 -4.55 11.88 17.71
CA HIS A 12 -3.82 12.91 16.98
C HIS A 12 -4.74 14.04 16.49
N THR A 13 -5.92 13.72 15.95
CA THR A 13 -6.89 14.72 15.48
C THR A 13 -8.18 14.67 16.29
N PRO A 14 -8.37 15.59 17.26
CA PRO A 14 -9.60 15.68 18.04
C PRO A 14 -10.86 15.80 17.18
N GLY A 15 -11.90 15.05 17.55
CA GLY A 15 -13.16 14.99 16.81
C GLY A 15 -13.12 14.15 15.53
N SER A 16 -11.97 13.57 15.16
CA SER A 16 -11.92 12.58 14.09
C SER A 16 -12.51 11.22 14.52
N ARG A 17 -12.71 10.34 13.55
CA ARG A 17 -13.07 8.93 13.76
C ARG A 17 -12.21 8.07 12.85
N ALA A 18 -11.72 6.95 13.35
CA ALA A 18 -11.04 5.95 12.54
C ALA A 18 -11.75 4.61 12.66
N ALA A 19 -11.90 3.91 11.54
CA ALA A 19 -12.56 2.62 11.44
C ALA A 19 -11.77 1.65 10.54
N LEU A 20 -11.86 0.37 10.85
CA LEU A 20 -11.31 -0.70 10.01
C LEU A 20 -12.11 -0.81 8.72
N ARG A 21 -11.44 -1.21 7.65
CA ARG A 21 -12.05 -1.62 6.38
C ARG A 21 -11.54 -3.00 5.96
N GLY A 22 -12.03 -3.46 4.82
CA GLY A 22 -11.55 -4.68 4.17
C GLY A 22 -11.71 -5.92 5.06
N SER A 23 -10.74 -6.82 4.95
CA SER A 23 -10.76 -8.11 5.63
C SER A 23 -10.77 -8.02 7.16
N LEU A 24 -10.11 -7.00 7.73
CA LEU A 24 -10.08 -6.78 9.17
C LEU A 24 -11.45 -6.35 9.72
N ALA A 25 -12.22 -5.56 8.96
CA ALA A 25 -13.55 -5.14 9.38
C ALA A 25 -14.58 -6.28 9.32
N SER A 26 -14.44 -7.19 8.35
CA SER A 26 -15.33 -8.34 8.20
C SER A 26 -14.92 -9.56 9.03
N GLY A 27 -13.77 -9.51 9.72
CA GLY A 27 -13.20 -10.63 10.47
C GLY A 27 -12.73 -11.79 9.59
N ALA A 28 -12.44 -11.50 8.32
CA ALA A 28 -11.95 -12.46 7.33
C ALA A 28 -10.45 -12.29 7.06
N ASP A 29 -9.73 -11.59 7.95
CA ASP A 29 -8.30 -11.38 7.84
C ASP A 29 -7.49 -12.66 8.08
N ASP A 30 -6.33 -12.72 7.44
CA ASP A 30 -5.34 -13.76 7.65
C ASP A 30 -3.95 -13.14 7.90
N ALA A 31 -2.93 -13.97 8.09
CA ALA A 31 -1.56 -13.51 8.35
C ALA A 31 -0.98 -12.63 7.22
N TYR A 32 -1.61 -12.60 6.05
CA TYR A 32 -1.17 -11.88 4.84
C TYR A 32 -2.07 -10.68 4.51
N SER A 33 -3.06 -10.37 5.33
CA SER A 33 -3.93 -9.21 5.15
C SER A 33 -3.17 -7.90 5.34
N ASP A 34 -3.49 -6.93 4.47
CA ASP A 34 -3.13 -5.53 4.69
C ASP A 34 -3.99 -4.95 5.83
N ILE A 35 -3.58 -3.79 6.33
CA ILE A 35 -4.32 -3.01 7.31
C ILE A 35 -5.06 -1.91 6.56
N ASP A 36 -6.37 -2.06 6.37
CA ASP A 36 -7.20 -1.03 5.74
C ASP A 36 -7.86 -0.16 6.82
N LEU A 37 -7.60 1.15 6.81
CA LEU A 37 -8.23 2.12 7.70
C LEU A 37 -8.88 3.25 6.92
N VAL A 38 -10.06 3.67 7.38
CA VAL A 38 -10.63 4.98 7.02
C VAL A 38 -10.50 5.91 8.22
N TRP A 39 -9.99 7.12 7.99
CA TRP A 39 -9.86 8.18 8.98
C TRP A 39 -10.66 9.41 8.55
N THR A 40 -11.84 9.56 9.13
CA THR A 40 -12.72 10.70 8.87
C THR A 40 -12.38 11.83 9.83
N VAL A 41 -11.91 12.96 9.29
CA VAL A 41 -11.46 14.13 10.05
C VAL A 41 -12.42 15.30 9.84
N PRO A 42 -12.52 16.24 10.79
CA PRO A 42 -13.22 17.50 10.55
C PRO A 42 -12.64 18.22 9.32
N ASP A 43 -13.49 18.83 8.50
CA ASP A 43 -13.10 19.49 7.26
C ASP A 43 -11.99 20.54 7.47
N ALA A 44 -12.11 21.35 8.53
CA ALA A 44 -11.11 22.36 8.89
C ALA A 44 -9.75 21.78 9.32
N SER A 45 -9.70 20.49 9.66
CA SER A 45 -8.49 19.79 10.10
C SER A 45 -7.91 18.88 9.01
N PHE A 46 -8.46 18.89 7.80
CA PHE A 46 -8.07 17.95 6.74
C PHE A 46 -6.59 18.08 6.37
N GLU A 47 -6.17 19.26 5.91
CA GLU A 47 -4.79 19.47 5.44
C GLU A 47 -3.76 19.26 6.56
N SER A 48 -4.06 19.66 7.79
CA SER A 48 -3.18 19.40 8.94
C SER A 48 -3.11 17.91 9.29
N SER A 49 -4.21 17.17 9.20
CA SER A 49 -4.21 15.72 9.43
C SER A 49 -3.46 14.96 8.33
N VAL A 50 -3.58 15.41 7.08
CA VAL A 50 -2.85 14.87 5.91
C VAL A 50 -1.35 15.13 6.04
N ALA A 51 -0.94 16.32 6.47
CA ALA A 51 0.46 16.64 6.73
C ALA A 51 1.02 15.87 7.93
N GLY A 52 0.20 15.64 8.96
CA GLY A 52 0.57 15.00 10.22
C GLY A 52 0.51 13.47 10.21
N VAL A 53 0.29 12.80 9.07
CA VAL A 53 0.13 11.33 9.03
C VAL A 53 1.30 10.59 9.68
N ALA A 54 2.55 10.96 9.36
CA ALA A 54 3.71 10.30 9.94
C ALA A 54 3.74 10.44 11.47
N ASP A 55 3.46 11.64 11.99
CA ASP A 55 3.42 11.93 13.42
C ASP A 55 2.26 11.21 14.12
N ALA A 56 1.12 11.05 13.45
CA ALA A 56 -0.03 10.31 13.98
C ALA A 56 0.27 8.81 14.13
N LEU A 57 1.11 8.25 13.25
CA LEU A 57 1.45 6.82 13.25
C LEU A 57 2.68 6.48 14.10
N ALA A 58 3.60 7.43 14.27
CA ALA A 58 4.86 7.25 14.99
C ALA A 58 4.74 6.65 16.41
N PRO A 59 3.70 6.95 17.22
CA PRO A 59 3.53 6.33 18.54
C PRO A 59 3.30 4.82 18.51
N VAL A 60 2.91 4.24 17.36
CA VAL A 60 2.61 2.81 17.24
C VAL A 60 3.79 2.06 16.61
N ALA A 61 4.33 2.58 15.51
CA ALA A 61 5.50 2.01 14.85
C ALA A 61 6.21 3.07 13.97
N PRO A 62 7.55 3.00 13.82
CA PRO A 62 8.28 3.88 12.92
C PRO A 62 7.84 3.68 11.46
N VAL A 63 7.54 4.78 10.78
CA VAL A 63 7.16 4.78 9.36
C VAL A 63 8.42 4.68 8.50
N GLU A 64 8.53 3.61 7.72
CA GLU A 64 9.65 3.39 6.77
C GLU A 64 9.36 4.07 5.42
N SER A 65 8.10 4.03 4.98
CA SER A 65 7.67 4.64 3.73
C SER A 65 6.25 5.13 3.85
N LEU A 66 6.01 6.34 3.36
CA LEU A 66 4.71 6.99 3.28
C LEU A 66 4.51 7.48 1.84
N ARG A 67 3.62 6.84 1.10
CA ARG A 67 3.33 7.19 -0.30
C ARG A 67 1.88 7.58 -0.46
N ARG A 68 1.62 8.63 -1.23
CA ARG A 68 0.27 9.06 -1.59
C ARG A 68 -0.18 8.37 -2.86
N ASP A 69 -1.45 8.01 -2.93
CA ASP A 69 -2.07 7.57 -4.17
C ASP A 69 -2.12 8.75 -5.16
N PRO A 70 -1.63 8.57 -6.41
CA PRO A 70 -1.55 9.66 -7.38
C PRO A 70 -2.94 10.13 -7.85
N ASP A 71 -3.95 9.27 -7.84
CA ASP A 71 -5.30 9.63 -8.30
C ASP A 71 -6.03 10.52 -7.28
N LEU A 72 -5.59 10.51 -6.01
CA LEU A 72 -6.19 11.26 -4.90
C LEU A 72 -5.19 12.21 -4.21
N ALA A 73 -4.05 12.47 -4.85
CA ALA A 73 -2.93 13.17 -4.22
C ALA A 73 -3.25 14.63 -3.82
N ARG A 74 -4.18 15.28 -4.54
CA ARG A 74 -4.59 16.69 -4.37
C ARG A 74 -6.10 16.92 -4.18
N SER A 75 -6.94 15.88 -4.27
CA SER A 75 -8.39 15.93 -3.96
C SER A 75 -8.76 16.68 -2.66
N ALA A 76 -9.63 17.68 -2.71
CA ALA A 76 -9.88 18.56 -1.54
C ALA A 76 -10.46 17.87 -0.29
N GLY A 77 -11.06 16.68 -0.44
CA GLY A 77 -11.78 15.99 0.65
C GLY A 77 -11.33 14.56 0.91
N ARG A 78 -10.38 14.03 0.13
CA ARG A 78 -9.91 12.65 0.26
C ARG A 78 -8.45 12.47 -0.11
N ARG A 79 -7.70 11.74 0.70
CA ARG A 79 -6.32 11.31 0.42
C ARG A 79 -6.19 9.82 0.73
N LEU A 80 -5.50 9.08 -0.11
CA LEU A 80 -5.12 7.70 0.18
C LEU A 80 -3.61 7.61 0.37
N PHE A 81 -3.19 7.00 1.47
CA PHE A 81 -1.78 6.74 1.76
C PHE A 81 -1.50 5.24 1.85
N PHE A 82 -0.36 4.83 1.30
CA PHE A 82 0.23 3.51 1.46
C PHE A 82 1.43 3.62 2.39
N VAL A 83 1.36 2.96 3.54
CA VAL A 83 2.36 3.05 4.61
C VAL A 83 2.99 1.70 4.86
N THR A 84 4.32 1.66 4.91
CA THR A 84 5.06 0.52 5.45
C THR A 84 5.81 0.94 6.69
N PHE A 85 5.94 0.04 7.64
CA PHE A 85 6.61 0.29 8.92
C PHE A 85 7.93 -0.47 9.00
N GLU A 86 8.88 0.11 9.72
CA GLU A 86 10.16 -0.52 9.98
C GLU A 86 9.97 -1.80 10.80
N GLY A 87 10.75 -2.84 10.47
CA GLY A 87 10.75 -4.10 11.21
C GLY A 87 9.48 -4.96 11.06
N LEU A 88 8.45 -4.48 10.36
CA LEU A 88 7.23 -5.26 10.13
C LEU A 88 7.30 -6.09 8.84
N PRO A 89 6.54 -7.21 8.76
CA PRO A 89 6.43 -8.00 7.54
C PRO A 89 5.92 -7.15 6.36
N LEU A 90 6.45 -7.40 5.15
CA LEU A 90 5.99 -6.70 3.94
C LEU A 90 4.50 -6.91 3.63
N PHE A 91 3.88 -7.94 4.20
CA PHE A 91 2.45 -8.17 4.08
C PHE A 91 1.61 -7.19 4.88
N TRP A 92 2.15 -6.59 5.94
CA TRP A 92 1.41 -5.70 6.85
C TRP A 92 1.62 -4.24 6.45
N ARG A 93 1.14 -3.91 5.25
CA ARG A 93 1.05 -2.52 4.77
C ARG A 93 -0.23 -1.89 5.32
N LEU A 94 -0.19 -0.61 5.64
CA LEU A 94 -1.37 0.17 5.96
C LEU A 94 -1.84 0.95 4.72
N ASP A 95 -3.10 0.75 4.35
CA ASP A 95 -3.81 1.56 3.36
C ASP A 95 -4.75 2.50 4.14
N LEU A 96 -4.36 3.78 4.22
CA LEU A 96 -5.03 4.80 5.03
C LEU A 96 -5.82 5.77 4.12
N ASP A 97 -7.15 5.62 4.10
CA ASP A 97 -8.10 6.48 3.40
C ASP A 97 -8.55 7.62 4.33
N ILE A 98 -8.00 8.82 4.16
CA ILE A 98 -8.33 10.01 4.94
C ILE A 98 -9.43 10.78 4.23
N ARG A 99 -10.50 11.12 4.95
CA ARG A 99 -11.69 11.79 4.39
C ARG A 99 -12.13 12.97 5.24
N THR A 100 -12.63 14.02 4.61
CA THR A 100 -13.41 15.04 5.32
C THR A 100 -14.77 14.50 5.73
N ARG A 101 -15.44 15.14 6.69
CA ARG A 101 -16.82 14.76 7.03
C ARG A 101 -17.80 15.07 5.91
N SER A 102 -17.56 16.16 5.17
CA SER A 102 -18.38 16.53 4.01
C SER A 102 -18.28 15.56 2.84
N ALA A 103 -17.13 14.90 2.65
CA ALA A 103 -16.98 13.83 1.66
C ALA A 103 -17.78 12.57 2.04
N GLY A 104 -18.06 12.39 3.34
CA GLY A 104 -18.84 11.26 3.85
C GLY A 104 -18.20 9.90 3.54
N ASP A 105 -19.06 8.89 3.37
CA ASP A 105 -18.64 7.51 3.10
C ASP A 105 -18.48 7.18 1.62
N ASP A 106 -18.62 8.16 0.72
CA ASP A 106 -18.50 7.98 -0.72
C ASP A 106 -17.12 7.40 -1.11
N PRO A 107 -17.06 6.16 -1.64
CA PRO A 107 -15.81 5.54 -2.05
C PRO A 107 -15.24 6.10 -3.36
N GLU A 108 -16.01 6.89 -4.12
CA GLU A 108 -15.60 7.46 -5.40
C GLU A 108 -15.24 8.93 -5.32
N TYR A 109 -15.48 9.58 -4.17
CA TYR A 109 -15.19 10.99 -3.96
C TYR A 109 -13.79 11.39 -4.44
N GLY A 110 -13.75 12.32 -5.39
CA GLY A 110 -12.53 12.92 -5.95
C GLY A 110 -11.81 12.09 -7.01
N LEU A 111 -12.27 10.89 -7.36
CA LEU A 111 -11.66 10.09 -8.44
C LEU A 111 -11.95 10.65 -9.84
N ASP A 112 -13.05 11.39 -9.97
CA ASP A 112 -13.51 12.02 -11.20
C ASP A 112 -12.90 13.42 -11.43
N ASP A 113 -12.13 13.95 -10.48
CA ASP A 113 -11.47 15.25 -10.57
C ASP A 113 -10.01 15.12 -11.08
N PRO A 114 -9.72 15.51 -12.34
CA PRO A 114 -8.36 15.48 -12.87
C PRO A 114 -7.41 16.43 -12.15
N ALA A 115 -7.91 17.52 -11.56
CA ALA A 115 -7.07 18.47 -10.81
C ALA A 115 -6.63 17.90 -9.46
N GLY A 116 -7.35 16.91 -8.95
CA GLY A 116 -7.02 16.14 -7.75
C GLY A 116 -5.88 15.13 -7.95
N ARG A 117 -5.42 14.92 -9.19
CA ARG A 117 -4.38 13.94 -9.53
C ARG A 117 -2.98 14.55 -9.50
N ASP A 118 -2.01 13.75 -9.08
CA ASP A 118 -0.59 14.11 -9.09
C ASP A 118 0.28 12.87 -9.23
N GLU A 119 0.87 12.70 -10.41
CA GLU A 119 1.85 11.63 -10.62
C GLU A 119 3.25 12.04 -10.12
N GLU A 120 3.46 13.32 -9.79
CA GLU A 120 4.75 13.81 -9.30
C GLU A 120 5.06 13.22 -7.92
N GLY A 121 6.16 12.48 -7.83
CA GLY A 121 6.57 11.76 -6.62
C GLY A 121 5.95 10.37 -6.45
N TRP A 122 5.11 9.89 -7.39
CA TRP A 122 4.74 8.48 -7.44
C TRP A 122 5.87 7.66 -8.05
N SER A 123 6.28 6.58 -7.36
CA SER A 123 7.35 5.69 -7.85
C SER A 123 6.74 4.48 -8.58
N PRO A 124 6.93 4.35 -9.91
CA PRO A 124 6.51 3.17 -10.66
C PRO A 124 7.21 1.90 -10.16
N ALA A 125 8.47 2.00 -9.75
CA ALA A 125 9.26 0.91 -9.18
C ALA A 125 8.71 0.44 -7.83
N ALA A 126 8.41 1.35 -6.90
CA ALA A 126 7.78 0.98 -5.62
C ALA A 126 6.38 0.36 -5.84
N SER A 127 5.63 0.87 -6.82
CA SER A 127 4.34 0.32 -7.22
C SER A 127 4.44 -1.07 -7.86
N ALA A 128 5.51 -1.34 -8.59
CA ALA A 128 5.84 -2.67 -9.13
C ALA A 128 6.22 -3.65 -8.01
N LEU A 129 7.04 -3.22 -7.05
CA LEU A 129 7.40 -4.02 -5.87
C LEU A 129 6.18 -4.35 -4.98
N ALA A 130 5.23 -3.42 -4.86
CA ALA A 130 3.96 -3.68 -4.18
C ALA A 130 3.13 -4.78 -4.87
N ASN A 131 3.12 -4.82 -6.22
CA ASN A 131 2.49 -5.93 -6.95
C ASN A 131 3.21 -7.26 -6.69
N ALA A 132 4.54 -7.25 -6.58
CA ALA A 132 5.31 -8.47 -6.28
C ALA A 132 4.91 -9.05 -4.91
N VAL A 133 4.80 -8.20 -3.88
CA VAL A 133 4.31 -8.63 -2.56
C VAL A 133 2.89 -9.18 -2.65
N ALA A 134 1.99 -8.49 -3.36
CA ALA A 134 0.61 -8.95 -3.56
C ALA A 134 0.55 -10.29 -4.32
N ALA A 135 1.44 -10.52 -5.29
CA ALA A 135 1.54 -11.78 -6.00
C ALA A 135 1.96 -12.92 -5.06
N VAL A 136 2.94 -12.69 -4.17
CA VAL A 136 3.30 -13.67 -3.14
C VAL A 136 2.11 -13.96 -2.22
N LYS A 137 1.36 -12.95 -1.78
CA LYS A 137 0.12 -13.16 -0.99
C LYS A 137 -0.90 -14.02 -1.75
N ALA A 138 -1.06 -13.80 -3.05
CA ALA A 138 -1.97 -14.58 -3.88
C ALA A 138 -1.52 -16.05 -3.99
N LEU A 139 -0.22 -16.32 -4.13
CA LEU A 139 0.33 -17.68 -4.14
C LEU A 139 0.11 -18.40 -2.81
N LEU A 140 0.33 -17.72 -1.68
CA LEU A 140 0.07 -18.26 -0.34
C LEU A 140 -1.42 -18.57 -0.10
N ARG A 141 -2.31 -18.01 -0.92
CA ARG A 141 -3.76 -18.25 -0.91
C ARG A 141 -4.23 -19.15 -2.05
N ASP A 142 -3.30 -19.84 -2.71
CA ASP A 142 -3.56 -20.74 -3.84
C ASP A 142 -4.29 -20.07 -5.03
N ARG A 143 -3.89 -18.83 -5.36
CA ARG A 143 -4.43 -18.03 -6.48
C ARG A 143 -3.36 -17.71 -7.53
N PRO A 144 -2.82 -18.71 -8.25
CA PRO A 144 -1.72 -18.50 -9.20
C PRO A 144 -2.06 -17.57 -10.36
N ASP A 145 -3.31 -17.55 -10.83
CA ASP A 145 -3.71 -16.65 -11.92
C ASP A 145 -3.73 -15.18 -11.48
N THR A 146 -4.17 -14.93 -10.24
CA THR A 146 -4.05 -13.59 -9.64
C THR A 146 -2.60 -13.18 -9.47
N ALA A 147 -1.74 -14.10 -9.02
CA ALA A 147 -0.30 -13.84 -8.88
C ALA A 147 0.35 -13.48 -10.22
N ARG A 148 0.04 -14.23 -11.28
CA ARG A 148 0.50 -13.95 -12.65
C ARG A 148 0.10 -12.56 -13.12
N ALA A 149 -1.19 -12.21 -13.01
CA ALA A 149 -1.69 -10.90 -13.44
C ALA A 149 -1.03 -9.74 -12.67
N LEU A 150 -0.77 -9.92 -11.37
CA LEU A 150 -0.07 -8.94 -10.54
C LEU A 150 1.39 -8.76 -10.98
N LEU A 151 2.12 -9.84 -11.23
CA LEU A 151 3.51 -9.78 -11.72
C LEU A 151 3.60 -9.14 -13.10
N GLU A 152 2.71 -9.50 -14.03
CA GLU A 152 2.60 -8.89 -15.36
C GLU A 152 2.33 -7.37 -15.27
N ARG A 153 1.42 -6.96 -14.37
CA ARG A 153 1.16 -5.54 -14.11
C ARG A 153 2.40 -4.84 -13.53
N GLY A 154 3.11 -5.49 -12.61
CA GLY A 154 4.35 -4.97 -12.02
C GLY A 154 5.43 -4.75 -13.08
N LEU A 155 5.68 -5.74 -13.92
CA LEU A 155 6.68 -5.66 -15.00
C LEU A 155 6.35 -4.52 -15.98
N ARG A 156 5.07 -4.37 -16.37
CA ARG A 156 4.63 -3.26 -17.23
C ARG A 156 4.90 -1.88 -16.62
N ARG A 157 4.74 -1.71 -15.30
CA ARG A 157 4.97 -0.42 -14.62
C ARG A 157 6.41 0.06 -14.73
N VAL A 158 7.37 -0.84 -14.85
CA VAL A 158 8.80 -0.51 -14.95
C VAL A 158 9.35 -0.69 -16.37
N GLY A 159 8.47 -0.90 -17.35
CA GLY A 159 8.85 -1.09 -18.76
C GLY A 159 9.54 -2.43 -19.06
N ALA A 160 9.46 -3.41 -18.17
CA ALA A 160 10.07 -4.73 -18.35
C ALA A 160 9.16 -5.68 -19.14
N PRO A 161 9.72 -6.69 -19.83
CA PRO A 161 8.92 -7.71 -20.53
C PRO A 161 7.95 -8.42 -19.59
N ALA A 162 6.65 -8.35 -19.91
CA ALA A 162 5.59 -8.81 -19.02
C ALA A 162 5.45 -10.35 -18.92
N GLY A 163 6.09 -11.14 -19.78
CA GLY A 163 5.93 -12.59 -19.79
C GLY A 163 6.34 -13.23 -18.46
N VAL A 164 5.38 -13.77 -17.71
CA VAL A 164 5.58 -14.50 -16.44
C VAL A 164 5.63 -15.99 -16.73
N THR A 165 6.65 -16.67 -16.23
CA THR A 165 6.93 -18.08 -16.56
C THR A 165 6.19 -19.07 -15.67
N GLY A 166 5.76 -18.64 -14.48
CA GLY A 166 5.22 -19.52 -13.43
C GLY A 166 6.30 -20.08 -12.51
N ARG A 167 7.58 -19.81 -12.78
CA ARG A 167 8.68 -20.00 -11.83
C ARG A 167 8.66 -18.84 -10.85
N TRP A 168 7.72 -18.90 -9.92
CA TRP A 168 7.26 -17.75 -9.13
C TRP A 168 8.38 -16.99 -8.42
N ARG A 169 9.32 -17.71 -7.82
CA ARG A 169 10.48 -17.10 -7.17
C ARG A 169 11.32 -16.31 -8.18
N GLU A 170 11.64 -16.90 -9.32
CA GLU A 170 12.43 -16.23 -10.37
C GLU A 170 11.69 -15.03 -10.96
N ASP A 171 10.38 -15.16 -11.20
CA ASP A 171 9.58 -14.06 -11.74
C ASP A 171 9.51 -12.87 -10.76
N VAL A 172 9.39 -13.13 -9.45
CA VAL A 172 9.46 -12.08 -8.41
C VAL A 172 10.86 -11.46 -8.35
N LEU A 173 11.93 -12.26 -8.38
CA LEU A 173 13.30 -11.76 -8.38
C LEU A 173 13.60 -10.88 -9.59
N ARG A 174 13.13 -11.29 -10.77
CA ARG A 174 13.24 -10.53 -12.01
C ARG A 174 12.53 -9.19 -11.92
N LEU A 175 11.30 -9.17 -11.38
CA LEU A 175 10.57 -7.92 -11.15
C LEU A 175 11.30 -7.01 -10.15
N ALA A 176 11.86 -7.56 -9.07
CA ALA A 176 12.61 -6.79 -8.09
C ALA A 176 13.90 -6.17 -8.67
N ALA A 177 14.61 -6.92 -9.53
CA ALA A 177 15.77 -6.41 -10.25
C ALA A 177 15.36 -5.29 -11.22
N ALA A 178 14.34 -5.51 -12.06
CA ALA A 178 13.85 -4.52 -13.00
C ALA A 178 13.38 -3.22 -12.32
N ALA A 179 12.75 -3.32 -11.14
CA ALA A 179 12.37 -2.15 -10.34
C ALA A 179 13.60 -1.36 -9.85
N THR A 180 14.67 -2.06 -9.45
CA THR A 180 15.93 -1.42 -9.02
C THR A 180 16.64 -0.74 -10.20
N ASP A 181 16.64 -1.38 -11.37
CA ASP A 181 17.23 -0.80 -12.59
C ASP A 181 16.46 0.44 -13.04
N HIS A 182 15.13 0.42 -12.92
CA HIS A 182 14.26 1.55 -13.25
C HIS A 182 14.43 2.71 -12.25
N GLU A 183 14.51 2.42 -10.95
CA GLU A 183 14.68 3.41 -9.89
C GLU A 183 15.63 2.88 -8.81
N PRO A 184 16.94 3.22 -8.87
CA PRO A 184 17.96 2.67 -7.97
C PRO A 184 17.69 2.91 -6.48
N GLY A 185 16.97 3.98 -6.13
CA GLY A 185 16.54 4.28 -4.76
C GLY A 185 15.68 3.18 -4.14
N THR A 186 15.04 2.33 -4.94
CA THR A 186 14.19 1.22 -4.45
C THR A 186 14.96 -0.04 -4.07
N ALA A 187 16.29 -0.09 -4.27
CA ALA A 187 17.12 -1.26 -3.98
C ALA A 187 16.94 -1.85 -2.56
N PRO A 188 16.76 -1.07 -1.46
CA PRO A 188 16.46 -1.63 -0.15
C PRO A 188 15.14 -2.42 -0.12
N LEU A 189 14.07 -1.88 -0.70
CA LEU A 189 12.76 -2.55 -0.77
C LEU A 189 12.81 -3.78 -1.68
N ALA A 190 13.46 -3.67 -2.85
CA ALA A 190 13.64 -4.79 -3.78
C ALA A 190 14.36 -5.97 -3.10
N ARG A 191 15.38 -5.70 -2.28
CA ARG A 191 16.07 -6.75 -1.49
C ARG A 191 15.14 -7.41 -0.46
N ARG A 192 14.23 -6.67 0.17
CA ARG A 192 13.24 -7.25 1.10
C ARG A 192 12.24 -8.13 0.34
N VAL A 193 11.77 -7.69 -0.82
CA VAL A 193 10.87 -8.48 -1.69
C VAL A 193 11.57 -9.75 -2.19
N ALA A 194 12.84 -9.67 -2.57
CA ALA A 194 13.63 -10.84 -2.96
C ALA A 194 13.77 -11.86 -1.81
N ARG A 195 14.02 -11.40 -0.59
CA ARG A 195 14.05 -12.26 0.61
C ARG A 195 12.70 -12.90 0.89
N LEU A 196 11.61 -12.15 0.74
CA LEU A 196 10.25 -12.67 0.87
C LEU A 196 9.98 -13.80 -0.13
N ALA A 197 10.35 -13.60 -1.40
CA ALA A 197 10.17 -14.62 -2.44
C ALA A 197 10.94 -15.90 -2.13
N ALA A 198 12.15 -15.78 -1.57
CA ALA A 198 12.96 -16.93 -1.21
C ALA A 198 12.37 -17.79 -0.07
N THR A 199 11.55 -17.21 0.80
CA THR A 199 10.96 -17.92 1.94
C THR A 199 9.49 -18.31 1.75
N ALA A 200 8.76 -17.62 0.87
CA ALA A 200 7.31 -17.75 0.77
C ALA A 200 6.80 -18.26 -0.59
N CYS A 201 7.58 -18.13 -1.68
CA CYS A 201 7.14 -18.71 -2.94
C CYS A 201 7.30 -20.24 -2.88
N PRO A 202 6.31 -21.01 -3.36
CA PRO A 202 6.44 -22.46 -3.45
C PRO A 202 7.60 -22.82 -4.38
N GLU A 203 8.38 -23.83 -4.00
CA GLU A 203 9.36 -24.44 -4.89
C GLU A 203 8.63 -25.17 -6.05
N GLU A 204 9.32 -25.29 -7.18
CA GLU A 204 8.79 -25.99 -8.36
C GLU A 204 8.29 -27.39 -7.96
N ARG A 205 7.03 -27.69 -8.29
CA ARG A 205 6.50 -29.06 -8.27
C ARG A 205 6.66 -29.67 -9.66
#